data_AF-A0AAU4DHD5-F1
#
_entry.id   AF-A0AAU4DHD5-F1
#
_cell.length_a   1.000
_cell.length_b   1.000
_cell.length_c   1.000
_cell.angle_alpha   90.00
_cell.angle_beta   90.00
_cell.angle_gamma   90.00
#
_symmetry.space_group_name_H-M   'P 1'
#
loop_
_entity.id
_entity.type
_entity.pdbx_description
1 polymer ?
#
loop_
_entity_poly.entity_id
_entity_poly.type
_entity_poly.pdbx_seq_one_letter_code
_entity_poly.pdbx_strand_id
1 'polypeptide(L)'
;MTERLPLFPLNTVLYPGLVLPLHVFEERYRRLVADLQDQPEDRPRRFGVVAIRDGREVAPVRESEEPAGPLDGLGTVTGDPLEAIHAVGCVADISSLREQPGGRFELLVTGTTRFRLRSVETGGPYLVGEAETVPEQPGEGAGALAAGVVRAFRAYQKRLAGAREASLAGEQDLPGDPQVLSYLVAAAAVLPAPVKQQLLACPDNAGRLALELELLRRETALLAQLPSLPAVDLTRQAFSPN
;
A
#
# COMPACT_ATOMS: atom_id res chain seq x y z
N MET A 1 -1.50 -1.83 21.39
CA MET A 1 -2.92 -1.48 21.61
C MET A 1 -3.71 -2.13 20.49
N THR A 2 -4.86 -2.72 20.79
CA THR A 2 -5.76 -3.29 19.78
C THR A 2 -6.98 -2.39 19.61
N GLU A 3 -7.45 -2.21 18.38
CA GLU A 3 -8.66 -1.48 18.05
C GLU A 3 -9.43 -2.14 16.89
N ARG A 4 -10.74 -1.89 16.80
CA ARG A 4 -11.56 -2.36 15.67
C ARG A 4 -11.54 -1.30 14.57
N LEU A 5 -11.05 -1.66 13.40
CA LEU A 5 -10.94 -0.76 12.25
C LEU A 5 -11.72 -1.31 11.05
N PRO A 6 -12.54 -0.48 10.38
CA PRO A 6 -12.98 -0.77 9.02
C PRO A 6 -11.77 -1.01 8.13
N LEU A 7 -11.81 -2.03 7.26
CA LEU A 7 -10.71 -2.35 6.36
C LEU A 7 -11.05 -1.95 4.93
N PHE A 8 -10.04 -1.42 4.25
CA PHE A 8 -10.08 -1.09 2.83
C PHE A 8 -8.97 -1.88 2.11
N PRO A 9 -9.29 -3.08 1.61
CA PRO A 9 -8.39 -3.86 0.77
C PRO A 9 -8.02 -3.14 -0.53
N LEU A 10 -6.73 -3.12 -0.88
CA LEU A 10 -6.20 -2.52 -2.11
C LEU A 10 -5.16 -3.41 -2.78
N ASN A 11 -4.93 -3.22 -4.08
CA ASN A 11 -3.82 -3.83 -4.81
C ASN A 11 -2.47 -3.08 -4.61
N THR A 12 -2.42 -2.16 -3.65
CA THR A 12 -1.24 -1.36 -3.34
C THR A 12 -1.00 -1.31 -1.84
N VAL A 13 0.24 -1.03 -1.46
CA VAL A 13 0.69 -0.94 -0.08
C VAL A 13 0.76 0.54 0.32
N LEU A 14 0.03 0.91 1.38
CA LEU A 14 0.15 2.23 2.02
C LEU A 14 1.23 2.18 3.09
N TYR A 15 2.06 3.22 3.16
CA TYR A 15 3.08 3.39 4.20
C TYR A 15 2.78 4.60 5.08
N PRO A 16 3.21 4.59 6.35
CA PRO A 16 3.13 5.77 7.23
C PRO A 16 3.78 7.01 6.61
N GLY A 17 3.13 8.16 6.81
CA GLY A 17 3.55 9.47 6.31
C GLY A 17 3.22 9.73 4.83
N LEU A 18 2.73 8.75 4.09
CA LEU A 18 2.43 8.90 2.66
C LEU A 18 0.95 9.17 2.40
N VAL A 19 0.69 9.96 1.36
CA VAL A 19 -0.65 10.30 0.90
C VAL A 19 -1.07 9.36 -0.22
N LEU A 20 -2.29 8.85 -0.15
CA LEU A 20 -2.89 8.00 -1.17
C LEU A 20 -4.23 8.59 -1.62
N PRO A 21 -4.38 8.99 -2.90
CA PRO A 21 -5.68 9.35 -3.45
C PRO A 21 -6.51 8.10 -3.72
N LEU A 22 -7.78 8.11 -3.31
CA LEU A 22 -8.73 7.01 -3.52
C LEU A 22 -10.00 7.51 -4.22
N HIS A 23 -10.44 6.75 -5.21
CA HIS A 23 -11.73 6.95 -5.86
C HIS A 23 -12.66 5.82 -5.41
N VAL A 24 -13.66 6.15 -4.60
CA VAL A 24 -14.57 5.19 -3.99
C VAL A 24 -15.88 5.18 -4.75
N PHE A 25 -16.16 4.07 -5.42
CA PHE A 25 -17.38 3.87 -6.21
C PHE A 25 -18.17 2.63 -5.78
N GLU A 26 -17.52 1.63 -5.18
CA GLU A 26 -18.20 0.43 -4.68
C GLU A 26 -19.11 0.75 -3.49
N GLU A 27 -20.30 0.18 -3.50
CA GLU A 27 -21.36 0.46 -2.51
C GLU A 27 -20.91 0.22 -1.06
N ARG A 28 -20.23 -0.90 -0.79
CA ARG A 28 -19.68 -1.21 0.54
C ARG A 28 -18.71 -0.15 1.07
N TYR A 29 -17.85 0.39 0.20
CA TYR A 29 -16.87 1.39 0.61
C TYR A 29 -17.48 2.79 0.66
N ARG A 30 -18.50 3.07 -0.16
CA ARG A 30 -19.35 4.26 0.03
C ARG A 30 -20.03 4.22 1.39
N ARG A 31 -20.53 3.05 1.81
CA ARG A 31 -21.12 2.86 3.14
C ARG A 31 -20.09 3.06 4.25
N LEU A 32 -18.87 2.53 4.09
CA LEU A 32 -17.76 2.78 5.01
C LEU A 32 -17.50 4.29 5.15
N VAL A 33 -17.39 5.01 4.05
CA VAL A 33 -17.13 6.45 4.06
C VAL A 33 -18.27 7.22 4.74
N ALA A 34 -19.52 6.89 4.43
CA ALA A 34 -20.69 7.48 5.07
C ALA A 34 -20.69 7.21 6.60
N ASP A 35 -20.43 5.97 7.02
CA ASP A 35 -20.35 5.61 8.44
C ASP A 35 -19.22 6.38 9.16
N LEU A 36 -18.11 6.69 8.48
CA LEU A 36 -17.05 7.53 9.03
C LEU A 36 -17.42 9.03 9.05
N GLN A 37 -18.24 9.49 8.11
CA GLN A 37 -18.73 10.88 8.09
C GLN A 37 -19.74 11.15 9.20
N ASP A 38 -20.60 10.18 9.51
CA ASP A 38 -21.61 10.24 10.56
C ASP A 38 -21.00 10.24 11.98
N GLN A 39 -19.71 9.92 12.11
CA GLN A 39 -19.01 10.02 13.38
C GLN A 39 -18.80 11.49 13.79
N PRO A 40 -18.80 11.76 15.12
CA PRO A 40 -18.47 13.08 15.64
C PRO A 40 -17.16 13.64 15.07
N GLU A 41 -17.13 14.95 14.77
CA GLU A 41 -15.98 15.63 14.17
C GLU A 41 -14.71 15.60 15.04
N ASP A 42 -14.85 15.37 16.35
CA ASP A 42 -13.73 15.24 17.29
C ASP A 42 -13.01 13.89 17.19
N ARG A 43 -13.60 12.92 16.47
CA ARG A 43 -12.97 11.62 16.21
C ARG A 43 -12.24 11.61 14.88
N PRO A 44 -11.01 11.11 14.84
CA PRO A 44 -10.30 10.97 13.57
C PRO A 44 -11.02 9.93 12.70
N ARG A 45 -11.32 10.31 11.46
CA ARG A 45 -11.93 9.43 10.46
C ARG A 45 -10.86 8.50 9.92
N ARG A 46 -10.81 7.27 10.47
CA ARG A 46 -9.76 6.29 10.23
C ARG A 46 -10.29 4.96 9.71
N PHE A 47 -9.52 4.34 8.85
CA PHE A 47 -9.71 2.95 8.44
C PHE A 47 -8.35 2.29 8.17
N GLY A 48 -8.30 0.96 8.19
CA GLY A 48 -7.10 0.19 7.89
C GLY A 48 -6.97 -0.10 6.40
N VAL A 49 -5.88 0.30 5.77
CA VAL A 49 -5.53 -0.14 4.42
C VAL A 49 -4.73 -1.43 4.51
N VAL A 50 -5.19 -2.46 3.80
CA VAL A 50 -4.53 -3.77 3.71
C VAL A 50 -4.30 -4.14 2.26
N ALA A 51 -3.11 -4.64 1.94
CA ALA A 51 -2.85 -5.12 0.59
C ALA A 51 -3.53 -6.48 0.37
N ILE A 52 -4.13 -6.66 -0.80
CA ILE A 52 -4.60 -7.94 -1.30
C ILE A 52 -3.37 -8.76 -1.72
N ARG A 53 -3.37 -10.06 -1.44
CA ARG A 53 -2.32 -10.98 -1.87
C ARG A 53 -2.49 -11.24 -3.36
N ASP A 54 -1.40 -11.10 -4.12
CA ASP A 54 -1.36 -11.52 -5.51
C ASP A 54 -1.63 -13.03 -5.59
N GLY A 55 -2.84 -13.38 -6.02
CA GLY A 55 -3.29 -14.76 -6.03
C GLY A 55 -4.77 -14.86 -6.38
N ARG A 56 -5.04 -14.88 -7.70
CA ARG A 56 -6.33 -14.98 -8.40
C ARG A 56 -6.92 -13.63 -8.82
N GLU A 57 -6.33 -13.03 -9.86
CA GLU A 57 -6.81 -11.83 -10.59
C GLU A 57 -8.18 -12.01 -11.29
N VAL A 58 -8.96 -13.03 -10.92
CA VAL A 58 -10.35 -13.17 -11.34
C VAL A 58 -11.10 -13.71 -10.13
N ALA A 59 -11.55 -12.81 -9.25
CA ALA A 59 -12.75 -13.14 -8.49
C ALA A 59 -13.83 -13.47 -9.55
N PRO A 60 -14.55 -14.59 -9.44
CA PRO A 60 -15.58 -14.93 -10.42
C PRO A 60 -16.50 -13.72 -10.58
N VAL A 61 -16.80 -13.36 -11.84
CA VAL A 61 -17.78 -12.33 -12.15
C VAL A 61 -19.04 -12.71 -11.41
N ARG A 62 -19.52 -11.82 -10.54
CA ARG A 62 -20.72 -12.09 -9.76
C ARG A 62 -21.89 -12.36 -10.69
N GLU A 63 -22.48 -13.54 -10.55
CA GLU A 63 -23.75 -13.90 -11.18
C GLU A 63 -24.97 -13.50 -10.31
N SER A 64 -24.74 -12.97 -9.10
CA SER A 64 -25.79 -12.60 -8.15
C SER A 64 -26.22 -11.13 -8.28
N GLU A 65 -27.53 -10.91 -8.21
CA GLU A 65 -28.19 -9.59 -8.14
C GLU A 65 -28.14 -8.96 -6.73
N GLU A 66 -27.70 -9.68 -5.70
CA GLU A 66 -27.61 -9.15 -4.33
C GLU A 66 -26.59 -8.00 -4.22
N PRO A 67 -26.60 -7.16 -3.17
CA PRO A 67 -25.55 -6.15 -2.99
C PRO A 67 -24.15 -6.78 -2.84
N ALA A 68 -23.10 -6.03 -3.17
CA ALA A 68 -21.72 -6.46 -2.98
C ALA A 68 -21.40 -6.66 -1.49
N GLY A 69 -21.08 -7.91 -1.12
CA GLY A 69 -20.68 -8.28 0.24
C GLY A 69 -19.20 -7.95 0.54
N PRO A 70 -18.78 -8.12 1.79
CA PRO A 70 -17.43 -7.77 2.24
C PRO A 70 -16.32 -8.67 1.67
N LEU A 71 -16.67 -9.86 1.15
CA LEU A 71 -15.72 -10.80 0.54
C LEU A 71 -15.60 -10.65 -0.99
N ASP A 72 -16.47 -9.86 -1.62
CA ASP A 72 -16.49 -9.76 -3.09
C ASP A 72 -15.20 -9.14 -3.63
N GLY A 73 -14.67 -9.70 -4.72
CA GLY A 73 -13.44 -9.20 -5.34
C GLY A 73 -12.14 -9.54 -4.59
N LEU A 74 -12.19 -10.20 -3.42
CA LEU A 74 -10.99 -10.56 -2.65
C LEU A 74 -10.33 -11.87 -3.10
N GLY A 75 -11.03 -12.73 -3.84
CA GLY A 75 -10.45 -13.98 -4.36
C GLY A 75 -10.27 -15.09 -3.31
N THR A 76 -11.02 -15.06 -2.20
CA THR A 76 -11.03 -16.11 -1.17
C THR A 76 -11.63 -17.41 -1.71
N VAL A 77 -11.04 -18.57 -1.41
CA VAL A 77 -11.61 -19.87 -1.81
C VAL A 77 -12.46 -20.49 -0.71
N THR A 78 -11.99 -20.38 0.53
CA THR A 78 -12.69 -20.95 1.70
C THR A 78 -13.72 -20.00 2.31
N GLY A 79 -13.76 -18.75 1.83
CA GLY A 79 -14.47 -17.65 2.47
C GLY A 79 -13.69 -17.00 3.63
N ASP A 80 -12.46 -17.45 3.92
CA ASP A 80 -11.60 -16.79 4.90
C ASP A 80 -10.92 -15.55 4.27
N PRO A 81 -11.24 -14.32 4.71
CA PRO A 81 -10.59 -13.11 4.20
C PRO A 81 -9.07 -13.09 4.43
N LEU A 82 -8.55 -13.77 5.46
CA LEU A 82 -7.12 -13.79 5.76
C LEU A 82 -6.28 -14.55 4.72
N GLU A 83 -6.90 -15.37 3.88
CA GLU A 83 -6.26 -15.99 2.72
C GLU A 83 -5.99 -14.99 1.61
N ALA A 84 -6.81 -13.95 1.52
CA ALA A 84 -6.82 -12.97 0.43
C ALA A 84 -6.09 -11.68 0.77
N ILE A 85 -5.94 -11.32 2.05
CA ILE A 85 -5.29 -10.08 2.47
C ILE A 85 -4.01 -10.35 3.26
N HIS A 86 -3.14 -9.36 3.25
CA HIS A 86 -1.96 -9.36 4.08
C HIS A 86 -2.29 -9.00 5.54
N ALA A 87 -1.65 -9.68 6.48
CA ALA A 87 -1.89 -9.49 7.90
C ALA A 87 -1.33 -8.17 8.45
N VAL A 88 -0.42 -7.49 7.75
CA VAL A 88 0.12 -6.19 8.16
C VAL A 88 -0.42 -5.12 7.21
N GLY A 89 -0.99 -4.07 7.77
CA GLY A 89 -1.54 -2.93 7.03
C GLY A 89 -1.07 -1.60 7.60
N CYS A 90 -1.63 -0.51 7.07
CA CYS A 90 -1.39 0.84 7.54
C CYS A 90 -2.72 1.55 7.82
N VAL A 91 -2.85 2.14 9.00
CA VAL A 91 -3.98 3.00 9.33
C VAL A 91 -3.93 4.23 8.43
N ALA A 92 -5.06 4.58 7.84
CA ALA A 92 -5.23 5.73 6.97
C ALA A 92 -6.18 6.74 7.62
N ASP A 93 -5.71 7.98 7.77
CA ASP A 93 -6.50 9.10 8.24
C ASP A 93 -7.01 9.88 7.02
N ILE A 94 -8.31 10.16 6.94
CA ILE A 94 -8.89 10.94 5.85
C ILE A 94 -8.51 12.41 6.01
N SER A 95 -7.66 12.93 5.12
CA SER A 95 -7.23 14.33 5.11
C SER A 95 -8.12 15.21 4.23
N SER A 96 -8.76 14.65 3.21
CA SER A 96 -9.77 15.33 2.40
C SER A 96 -10.82 14.35 1.93
N LEU A 97 -12.07 14.79 1.90
CA LEU A 97 -13.22 14.03 1.41
C LEU A 97 -14.08 14.93 0.54
N ARG A 98 -14.38 14.47 -0.67
CA ARG A 98 -15.30 15.13 -1.60
C ARG A 98 -16.31 14.13 -2.11
N GLU A 99 -17.60 14.46 -1.95
CA GLU A 99 -18.67 13.71 -2.59
C GLU A 99 -18.79 14.13 -4.06
N GLN A 100 -19.00 13.14 -4.92
CA GLN A 100 -19.12 13.28 -6.36
C GLN A 100 -20.52 12.84 -6.81
N PRO A 101 -21.00 13.29 -7.99
CA PRO A 101 -22.29 12.88 -8.53
C PRO A 101 -22.49 11.36 -8.53
N GLY A 102 -23.69 10.92 -8.18
CA GLY A 102 -24.02 9.50 -8.07
C GLY A 102 -23.54 8.83 -6.77
N GLY A 103 -23.17 9.61 -5.75
CA GLY A 103 -22.78 9.11 -4.42
C GLY A 103 -21.39 8.45 -4.40
N ARG A 104 -20.51 8.87 -5.30
CA ARG A 104 -19.09 8.43 -5.32
C ARG A 104 -18.29 9.36 -4.41
N PHE A 105 -17.13 8.92 -3.94
CA PHE A 105 -16.23 9.77 -3.15
C PHE A 105 -14.84 9.85 -3.76
N GLU A 106 -14.24 11.02 -3.66
CA GLU A 106 -12.80 11.21 -3.81
C GLU A 106 -12.21 11.48 -2.42
N LEU A 107 -11.27 10.65 -2.01
CA LEU A 107 -10.58 10.77 -0.74
C LEU A 107 -9.10 11.06 -0.98
N LEU A 108 -8.54 11.93 -0.14
CA LEU A 108 -7.11 11.93 0.14
C LEU A 108 -6.94 11.36 1.53
N VAL A 109 -6.11 10.32 1.65
CA VAL A 109 -5.80 9.70 2.94
C VAL A 109 -4.31 9.74 3.20
N THR A 110 -3.94 9.86 4.46
CA THR A 110 -2.54 9.84 4.90
C THR A 110 -2.31 8.62 5.78
N GLY A 111 -1.32 7.79 5.42
CA GLY A 111 -0.91 6.68 6.27
C GLY A 111 -0.33 7.19 7.58
N THR A 112 -0.70 6.58 8.71
CA THR A 112 -0.26 7.03 10.03
C THR A 112 0.56 5.98 10.75
N THR A 113 0.00 4.79 10.98
CA THR A 113 0.64 3.76 11.81
C THR A 113 0.46 2.39 11.22
N ARG A 114 1.48 1.53 11.34
CA ARG A 114 1.35 0.12 10.96
C ARG A 114 0.50 -0.63 11.99
N PHE A 115 -0.23 -1.61 11.50
CA PHE A 115 -0.96 -2.53 12.36
C PHE A 115 -0.84 -3.97 11.84
N ARG A 116 -1.09 -4.92 12.73
CA ARG A 116 -1.23 -6.34 12.43
C ARG A 116 -2.66 -6.78 12.74
N LEU A 117 -3.32 -7.40 11.77
CA LEU A 117 -4.62 -8.03 11.96
C LEU A 117 -4.50 -9.24 12.88
N ARG A 118 -5.40 -9.31 13.85
CA ARG A 118 -5.61 -10.47 14.74
C ARG A 118 -6.80 -11.31 14.29
N SER A 119 -7.86 -10.65 13.85
CA SER A 119 -9.08 -11.27 13.33
C SER A 119 -9.74 -10.35 12.31
N VAL A 120 -10.64 -10.91 11.49
CA VAL A 120 -11.44 -10.18 10.51
C VAL A 120 -12.88 -10.65 10.59
N GLU A 121 -13.78 -9.70 10.72
CA GLU A 121 -15.23 -9.90 10.74
C GLU A 121 -15.81 -9.59 9.35
N THR A 122 -16.68 -10.50 8.88
CA THR A 122 -17.31 -10.45 7.55
C THR A 122 -18.85 -10.33 7.64
N GLY A 123 -19.40 -10.08 8.83
CA GLY A 123 -20.85 -10.02 9.04
C GLY A 123 -21.50 -8.69 8.63
N GLY A 124 -20.69 -7.67 8.30
CA GLY A 124 -21.15 -6.33 7.94
C GLY A 124 -21.06 -6.02 6.44
N PRO A 125 -21.38 -4.79 6.04
CA PRO A 125 -21.30 -4.36 4.64
C PRO A 125 -19.86 -4.30 4.11
N TYR A 126 -18.88 -4.10 4.99
CA TYR A 126 -17.45 -4.09 4.69
C TYR A 126 -16.69 -4.86 5.77
N LEU A 127 -15.45 -5.22 5.48
CA LEU A 127 -14.58 -5.93 6.42
C LEU A 127 -14.26 -5.04 7.63
N VAL A 128 -14.28 -5.63 8.82
CA VAL A 128 -13.79 -4.99 10.06
C VAL A 128 -12.73 -5.88 10.67
N GLY A 129 -11.56 -5.32 10.98
CA GLY A 129 -10.44 -6.05 11.55
C GLY A 129 -10.16 -5.66 12.99
N GLU A 130 -9.77 -6.64 13.81
CA GLU A 130 -9.10 -6.36 15.08
C GLU A 130 -7.62 -6.07 14.78
N ALA A 131 -7.25 -4.81 14.84
CA ALA A 131 -5.94 -4.29 14.44
C ALA A 131 -5.09 -4.00 15.67
N GLU A 132 -3.95 -4.69 15.78
CA GLU A 132 -2.94 -4.39 16.78
C GLU A 132 -1.88 -3.45 16.22
N THR A 133 -1.67 -2.30 16.87
CA THR A 133 -0.60 -1.36 16.51
C THR A 133 0.77 -2.03 16.53
N VAL A 134 1.53 -1.89 15.45
CA VAL A 134 2.93 -2.33 15.37
C VAL A 134 3.83 -1.11 15.63
N PRO A 135 4.61 -1.10 16.72
CA PRO A 135 5.50 0.03 17.01
C PRO A 135 6.70 0.05 16.07
N GLU A 136 7.15 1.24 15.69
CA GLU A 136 8.44 1.40 15.01
C GLU A 136 9.59 1.25 15.98
N GLN A 137 10.58 0.46 15.59
CA GLN A 137 11.84 0.31 16.31
C GLN A 137 12.97 0.67 15.35
N PRO A 138 13.92 1.54 15.73
CA PRO A 138 15.03 1.89 14.85
C PRO A 138 15.86 0.69 14.42
N GLY A 139 16.17 -0.21 15.36
CA GLY A 139 17.15 -1.28 15.14
C GLY A 139 18.60 -0.77 15.12
N GLU A 140 19.55 -1.69 15.25
CA GLU A 140 20.98 -1.36 15.28
C GLU A 140 21.48 -0.90 13.90
N GLY A 141 22.30 0.17 13.87
CA GLY A 141 22.93 0.62 12.64
C GLY A 141 22.01 1.33 11.62
N ALA A 142 20.77 1.63 11.99
CA ALA A 142 19.77 2.26 11.10
C ALA A 142 20.30 3.52 10.38
N GLY A 143 21.09 4.37 11.06
CA GLY A 143 21.68 5.56 10.44
C GLY A 143 22.71 5.24 9.34
N ALA A 144 23.56 4.24 9.55
CA ALA A 144 24.55 3.82 8.54
C ALA A 144 23.86 3.15 7.34
N LEU A 145 22.83 2.35 7.61
CA LEU A 145 21.99 1.73 6.58
C LEU A 145 21.25 2.79 5.77
N ALA A 146 20.65 3.79 6.42
CA ALA A 146 19.99 4.92 5.76
C ALA A 146 20.92 5.66 4.80
N ALA A 147 22.15 5.96 5.23
CA ALA A 147 23.14 6.57 4.33
C ALA A 147 23.48 5.67 3.13
N GLY A 148 23.52 4.35 3.33
CA GLY A 148 23.67 3.36 2.26
C GLY A 148 22.50 3.34 1.28
N VAL A 149 21.27 3.34 1.81
CA VAL A 149 20.02 3.37 1.03
C VAL A 149 19.93 4.64 0.21
N VAL A 150 20.24 5.82 0.77
CA VAL A 150 20.28 7.09 0.01
C VAL A 150 21.16 6.97 -1.23
N ARG A 151 22.38 6.43 -1.08
CA ARG A 151 23.30 6.24 -2.21
C ARG A 151 22.75 5.25 -3.24
N ALA A 152 22.23 4.11 -2.78
CA ALA A 152 21.69 3.09 -3.66
C ALA A 152 20.43 3.56 -4.40
N PHE A 153 19.54 4.29 -3.72
CA PHE A 153 18.31 4.80 -4.29
C PHE A 153 18.57 5.88 -5.36
N ARG A 154 19.52 6.78 -5.12
CA ARG A 154 19.96 7.75 -6.15
C ARG A 154 20.55 7.06 -7.38
N ALA A 155 21.34 6.00 -7.19
CA ALA A 155 21.87 5.22 -8.30
C ALA A 155 20.76 4.49 -9.09
N TYR A 156 19.80 3.91 -8.37
CA TYR A 156 18.60 3.30 -8.94
C TYR A 156 17.78 4.31 -9.75
N GLN A 157 17.45 5.47 -9.19
CA GLN A 157 16.70 6.54 -9.87
C GLN A 157 17.42 7.02 -11.14
N LYS A 158 18.73 7.26 -11.06
CA LYS A 158 19.55 7.66 -12.21
C LYS A 158 19.48 6.64 -13.34
N ARG A 159 19.47 5.35 -12.99
CA ARG A 159 19.41 4.26 -13.98
C ARG A 159 18.00 4.11 -14.56
N LEU A 160 16.97 4.19 -13.72
CA LEU A 160 15.57 4.12 -14.13
C LEU A 160 15.19 5.27 -15.08
N ALA A 161 15.74 6.47 -14.86
CA ALA A 161 15.46 7.64 -15.68
C ALA A 161 16.00 7.55 -17.14
N GLY A 162 17.11 6.85 -17.40
CA GLY A 162 17.72 6.77 -18.75
C GLY A 162 18.05 8.13 -19.40
N ALA A 163 18.48 8.14 -20.67
CA ALA A 163 18.92 9.33 -21.43
C ALA A 163 17.78 10.26 -21.91
N ARG A 164 16.68 10.34 -21.16
CA ARG A 164 15.71 11.43 -21.31
C ARG A 164 15.96 12.38 -20.14
N GLU A 165 16.73 13.43 -20.42
CA GLU A 165 16.68 14.68 -19.64
C GLU A 165 15.23 15.17 -19.61
N ALA A 166 14.48 14.74 -18.60
CA ALA A 166 13.37 15.49 -18.00
C ALA A 166 12.71 14.63 -16.92
N SER A 167 12.97 15.01 -15.67
CA SER A 167 11.97 15.07 -14.60
C SER A 167 11.16 13.82 -14.28
N LEU A 168 11.68 12.98 -13.40
CA LEU A 168 10.86 12.28 -12.41
C LEU A 168 11.55 12.39 -11.05
N ALA A 169 11.09 13.36 -10.25
CA ALA A 169 11.63 13.80 -8.96
C ALA A 169 13.05 14.43 -9.03
N GLY A 170 13.10 15.69 -9.48
CA GLY A 170 14.31 16.50 -9.32
C GLY A 170 14.69 16.60 -7.84
N GLU A 171 15.99 16.43 -7.55
CA GLU A 171 16.71 16.83 -6.31
C GLU A 171 15.86 17.02 -5.04
N GLN A 172 14.91 16.13 -4.76
CA GLN A 172 14.17 16.24 -3.51
C GLN A 172 15.12 15.75 -2.44
N ASP A 173 15.39 16.62 -1.47
CA ASP A 173 16.16 16.24 -0.30
C ASP A 173 15.47 15.06 0.36
N LEU A 174 16.15 13.91 0.32
CA LEU A 174 15.68 12.71 0.96
C LEU A 174 15.69 12.96 2.48
N PRO A 175 14.64 12.52 3.21
CA PRO A 175 14.57 12.67 4.65
C PRO A 175 15.82 12.13 5.35
N GLY A 176 16.34 12.89 6.32
CA GLY A 176 17.48 12.46 7.14
C GLY A 176 17.12 11.44 8.22
N ASP A 177 15.85 11.39 8.63
CA ASP A 177 15.36 10.39 9.58
C ASP A 177 15.29 9.00 8.92
N PRO A 178 15.95 7.96 9.48
CA PRO A 178 15.99 6.62 8.89
C PRO A 178 14.61 5.97 8.70
N GLN A 179 13.67 6.24 9.61
CA GLN A 179 12.33 5.68 9.54
C GLN A 179 11.56 6.28 8.37
N VAL A 180 11.52 7.61 8.29
CA VAL A 180 10.83 8.34 7.22
C VAL A 180 11.44 8.00 5.86
N LEU A 181 12.78 7.94 5.78
CA LEU A 181 13.49 7.55 4.56
C LEU A 181 13.04 6.17 4.08
N SER A 182 13.01 5.18 4.97
CA SER A 182 12.67 3.81 4.58
C SER A 182 11.26 3.71 3.96
N TYR A 183 10.26 4.36 4.56
CA TYR A 183 8.91 4.36 3.98
C TYR A 183 8.83 5.07 2.63
N LEU A 184 9.52 6.20 2.49
CA LEU A 184 9.58 6.92 1.21
C LEU A 184 10.18 6.03 0.13
N VAL A 185 11.33 5.40 0.41
CA VAL A 185 12.03 4.54 -0.55
C VAL A 185 11.19 3.31 -0.89
N ALA A 186 10.60 2.64 0.09
CA ALA A 186 9.74 1.47 -0.12
C ALA A 186 8.52 1.76 -1.00
N ALA A 187 7.96 2.97 -0.91
CA ALA A 187 6.86 3.40 -1.76
C ALA A 187 7.31 3.81 -3.16
N ALA A 188 8.40 4.58 -3.25
CA ALA A 188 8.89 5.17 -4.50
C ALA A 188 9.60 4.16 -5.41
N ALA A 189 10.22 3.12 -4.86
CA ALA A 189 10.84 2.06 -5.66
C ALA A 189 9.78 1.32 -6.49
N VAL A 190 10.10 1.07 -7.77
CA VAL A 190 9.24 0.30 -8.68
C VAL A 190 9.45 -1.18 -8.36
N LEU A 191 8.68 -1.69 -7.39
CA LEU A 191 8.75 -3.06 -6.89
C LEU A 191 7.36 -3.71 -6.95
N PRO A 192 7.28 -5.04 -7.16
CA PRO A 192 6.03 -5.78 -7.06
C PRO A 192 5.36 -5.62 -5.68
N ALA A 193 4.03 -5.67 -5.64
CA ALA A 193 3.25 -5.50 -4.41
C ALA A 193 3.67 -6.47 -3.27
N PRO A 194 3.97 -7.76 -3.53
CA PRO A 194 4.43 -8.68 -2.48
C PRO A 194 5.75 -8.25 -1.84
N VAL A 195 6.65 -7.64 -2.62
CA VAL A 195 7.94 -7.13 -2.12
C VAL A 195 7.72 -5.85 -1.30
N LYS A 196 6.88 -4.93 -1.77
CA LYS A 196 6.46 -3.75 -1.00
C LYS A 196 5.82 -4.16 0.33
N GLN A 197 5.01 -5.22 0.32
CA GLN A 197 4.40 -5.73 1.52
C GLN A 197 5.42 -6.30 2.51
N GLN A 198 6.46 -6.99 2.03
CA GLN A 198 7.57 -7.44 2.89
C GLN A 198 8.27 -6.25 3.57
N LEU A 199 8.50 -5.16 2.83
CA LEU A 199 9.05 -3.92 3.38
C LEU A 199 8.14 -3.34 4.47
N LEU A 200 6.84 -3.22 4.23
CA LEU A 200 5.88 -2.76 5.24
C LEU A 200 5.89 -3.67 6.49
N ALA A 201 6.06 -4.98 6.32
CA ALA A 201 6.00 -5.97 7.40
C ALA A 201 7.30 -6.15 8.19
N CYS A 202 8.40 -5.49 7.82
CA CYS A 202 9.69 -5.62 8.50
C CYS A 202 9.57 -5.29 10.00
N PRO A 203 10.27 -6.02 10.89
CA PRO A 203 10.12 -5.86 12.34
C PRO A 203 10.63 -4.50 12.84
N ASP A 204 11.67 -3.95 12.21
CA ASP A 204 12.32 -2.70 12.57
C ASP A 204 12.81 -1.92 11.34
N ASN A 205 13.25 -0.68 11.56
CA ASN A 205 13.71 0.22 10.51
C ASN A 205 15.02 -0.28 9.89
N ALA A 206 15.95 -0.77 10.71
CA ALA A 206 17.23 -1.31 10.24
C ALA A 206 17.04 -2.49 9.30
N GLY A 207 16.19 -3.46 9.65
CA GLY A 207 15.84 -4.61 8.80
C GLY A 207 15.18 -4.17 7.50
N ARG A 208 14.26 -3.19 7.57
CA ARG A 208 13.63 -2.60 6.38
C ARG A 208 14.66 -1.95 5.45
N LEU A 209 15.54 -1.10 5.99
CA LEU A 209 16.61 -0.42 5.24
C LEU A 209 17.64 -1.40 4.65
N ALA A 210 17.97 -2.48 5.38
CA ALA A 210 18.87 -3.51 4.88
C ALA A 210 18.27 -4.25 3.68
N LEU A 211 16.98 -4.61 3.76
CA LEU A 211 16.25 -5.22 2.66
C LEU A 211 16.11 -4.26 1.46
N GLU A 212 15.82 -2.98 1.70
CA GLU A 212 15.81 -1.94 0.65
C GLU A 212 17.16 -1.85 -0.06
N LEU A 213 18.26 -1.86 0.70
CA LEU A 213 19.60 -1.76 0.13
C LEU A 213 19.92 -2.96 -0.78
N GLU A 214 19.51 -4.17 -0.38
CA GLU A 214 19.64 -5.37 -1.21
C GLU A 214 18.81 -5.25 -2.49
N LEU A 215 17.52 -4.93 -2.36
CA LEU A 215 16.59 -4.81 -3.48
C LEU A 215 17.04 -3.74 -4.48
N LEU A 216 17.42 -2.56 -4.01
CA LEU A 216 17.86 -1.46 -4.88
C LEU A 216 19.13 -1.81 -5.65
N ARG A 217 20.09 -2.51 -5.02
CA ARG A 217 21.30 -2.98 -5.71
C ARG A 217 20.95 -4.01 -6.77
N ARG A 218 20.09 -4.97 -6.45
CA ARG A 218 19.61 -5.98 -7.39
C ARG A 218 18.91 -5.35 -8.59
N GLU A 219 17.94 -4.47 -8.35
CA GLU A 219 17.17 -3.80 -9.42
C GLU A 219 18.08 -2.92 -10.28
N THR A 220 19.01 -2.18 -9.67
CA THR A 220 19.98 -1.37 -10.42
C THR A 220 20.87 -2.24 -11.32
N ALA A 221 21.30 -3.41 -10.85
CA ALA A 221 22.09 -4.35 -11.64
C ALA A 221 21.27 -4.96 -12.79
N LEU A 222 19.99 -5.27 -12.57
CA LEU A 222 19.10 -5.76 -13.63
C LEU A 222 18.88 -4.69 -14.72
N LEU A 223 18.61 -3.44 -14.31
CA LEU A 223 18.51 -2.30 -15.23
C LEU A 223 19.84 -2.01 -15.95
N ALA A 224 20.98 -2.45 -15.43
CA ALA A 224 22.26 -2.37 -16.13
C ALA A 224 22.36 -3.37 -17.29
N GLN A 225 21.76 -4.56 -17.13
CA GLN A 225 21.85 -5.67 -18.08
C GLN A 225 20.72 -5.67 -19.13
N LEU A 226 19.58 -5.06 -18.83
CA LEU A 226 18.44 -4.92 -19.72
C LEU A 226 18.36 -3.48 -20.25
N PRO A 227 18.82 -3.17 -21.48
CA PRO A 227 18.72 -1.84 -22.06
C PRO A 227 17.28 -1.41 -22.41
N SER A 228 16.28 -2.27 -22.19
CA SER A 228 14.85 -1.98 -22.37
C SER A 228 14.10 -2.11 -21.04
N LEU A 229 13.14 -1.19 -20.85
CA LEU A 229 12.35 -0.85 -19.66
C LEU A 229 11.91 -2.02 -18.74
N PRO A 230 11.70 -1.75 -17.43
CA PRO A 230 11.32 -2.77 -16.45
C PRO A 230 9.99 -3.45 -16.81
N ALA A 231 9.94 -4.76 -16.57
CA ALA A 231 8.86 -5.69 -16.96
C ALA A 231 7.47 -5.40 -16.35
N VAL A 232 7.34 -4.42 -15.46
CA VAL A 232 6.07 -4.06 -14.81
C VAL A 232 5.07 -3.39 -15.77
N ASP A 233 5.53 -2.95 -16.94
CA ASP A 233 4.66 -2.48 -18.03
C ASP A 233 4.17 -3.63 -18.95
N LEU A 234 4.75 -4.84 -18.84
CA LEU A 234 4.36 -5.98 -19.69
C LEU A 234 3.06 -6.65 -19.24
N THR A 235 2.66 -6.51 -17.97
CA THR A 235 1.39 -7.05 -17.45
C THR A 235 0.18 -6.15 -17.74
N ARG A 236 0.37 -4.96 -18.35
CA ARG A 236 -0.71 -4.03 -18.70
C ARG A 236 -1.05 -3.98 -20.19
N GLN A 237 -0.37 -4.75 -21.04
CA GLN A 237 -0.79 -4.87 -22.44
C GLN A 237 -1.97 -5.84 -22.54
N ALA A 238 -3.16 -5.26 -22.73
CA ALA A 238 -4.27 -6.01 -23.30
C ALA A 238 -3.81 -6.60 -24.64
N PHE A 239 -3.64 -7.92 -24.68
CA PHE A 239 -3.58 -8.65 -25.94
C PHE A 239 -4.90 -8.41 -26.68
N SER A 240 -4.85 -7.58 -27.72
CA SER A 240 -5.91 -7.50 -28.73
C SER A 240 -5.50 -8.43 -29.88
N PRO A 241 -6.14 -9.59 -30.06
CA PRO A 241 -6.02 -10.33 -31.30
C PRO A 241 -6.88 -9.64 -32.35
N ASN A 242 -6.23 -9.05 -33.36
CA ASN A 242 -6.81 -8.96 -34.69
C ASN A 242 -6.16 -10.06 -35.54
#